data_AF-A0A9R0IXY5-F1
#
_entry.id   AF-A0A9R0IXY5-F1
#
_cell.length_a   1.000
_cell.length_b   1.000
_cell.length_c   1.000
_cell.angle_alpha   90.00
_cell.angle_beta   90.00
_cell.angle_gamma   90.00
#
_symmetry.space_group_name_H-M   'P 1'
#
loop_
_entity.id
_entity.type
_entity.pdbx_description
1 polymer ?
#
loop_
_entity_poly.entity_id
_entity_poly.type
_entity_poly.pdbx_seq_one_letter_code
_entity_poly.pdbx_strand_id
1 'polypeptide(L)'
;MRSKNANKASDYHDAGKSSQDVEGSSRPTEDIPASPKLSADERKIGRGPKKSKVKVEYTEDGGEVVELDRGYKLNCRPEALINLLNSIKKNENKVKAIKEIGFGGLLSVRLHEVNTRLVPWLLQHFNCVGHMLQFGETQNVQLYDYDVYDVFGLPWNKDFDVQETPRKRVEGDANHEMIQRWNEKFHKKPTVQAPTLTELESFLKTDECGDDFKRAFVVYVLGVFLAPTSNRLLDIKVLKAVEDVSQIVKQNWCKYVLNQLGFAVERWRASVKNDKVGGCVLFLEIIYLQRSLFRGVVPPKEISLVQHWNDEQVTERLVSEENMGFG
;
A
#
# COMPACT_ATOMS: atom_id res chain seq x y z
N MET A 1 -19.36 -51.42 32.73
CA MET A 1 -19.35 -52.90 32.59
C MET A 1 -20.53 -53.32 31.71
N ARG A 2 -20.27 -54.29 30.83
CA ARG A 2 -21.10 -54.94 29.79
C ARG A 2 -22.60 -55.15 30.06
N SER A 3 -23.42 -55.01 29.00
CA SER A 3 -24.10 -56.11 28.25
C SER A 3 -25.02 -55.51 27.16
N LYS A 4 -24.91 -55.86 25.86
CA LYS A 4 -25.49 -57.04 25.15
C LYS A 4 -27.02 -57.05 25.23
N ASN A 5 -27.85 -57.31 24.22
CA ASN A 5 -27.78 -57.96 22.89
C ASN A 5 -29.19 -57.73 22.24
N ALA A 6 -29.36 -57.41 20.96
CA ALA A 6 -29.49 -58.29 19.77
C ALA A 6 -30.93 -58.60 19.30
N ASN A 7 -31.05 -58.81 17.97
CA ASN A 7 -32.12 -59.43 17.14
C ASN A 7 -33.27 -58.52 16.66
N LYS A 8 -33.81 -58.58 15.42
CA LYS A 8 -33.79 -59.50 14.23
C LYS A 8 -34.39 -58.66 13.05
N ALA A 9 -33.88 -58.57 11.82
CA ALA A 9 -33.79 -59.50 10.67
C ALA A 9 -35.11 -59.83 9.91
N SER A 10 -35.00 -59.79 8.56
CA SER A 10 -35.80 -60.47 7.50
C SER A 10 -36.93 -59.65 6.81
N ASP A 11 -37.24 -59.68 5.50
CA ASP A 11 -36.58 -60.13 4.24
C ASP A 11 -37.59 -60.08 3.05
N TYR A 12 -37.11 -60.05 1.78
CA TYR A 12 -37.75 -60.41 0.46
C TYR A 12 -38.93 -59.57 -0.14
N HIS A 13 -38.81 -58.92 -1.33
CA HIS A 13 -39.01 -59.38 -2.75
C HIS A 13 -40.51 -59.51 -3.18
N ASP A 14 -41.06 -59.23 -4.38
CA ASP A 14 -40.59 -59.08 -5.78
C ASP A 14 -41.73 -58.53 -6.72
N ALA A 15 -41.32 -58.04 -7.91
CA ALA A 15 -41.94 -58.06 -9.25
C ALA A 15 -43.29 -57.40 -9.64
N GLY A 16 -43.25 -56.69 -10.78
CA GLY A 16 -44.39 -56.53 -11.72
C GLY A 16 -44.31 -55.35 -12.70
N LYS A 17 -43.81 -55.58 -13.92
CA LYS A 17 -43.68 -54.61 -15.04
C LYS A 17 -45.02 -54.33 -15.77
N SER A 18 -45.14 -53.15 -16.39
CA SER A 18 -45.85 -52.94 -17.67
C SER A 18 -45.33 -51.66 -18.36
N SER A 19 -45.01 -51.78 -19.65
CA SER A 19 -44.43 -50.76 -20.54
C SER A 19 -45.51 -50.02 -21.35
N GLN A 20 -45.26 -48.77 -21.72
CA GLN A 20 -45.60 -48.23 -23.05
C GLN A 20 -44.79 -46.94 -23.33
N ASP A 21 -44.10 -46.96 -24.46
CA ASP A 21 -43.23 -45.93 -25.05
C ASP A 21 -44.03 -44.80 -25.69
N VAL A 22 -43.50 -43.56 -25.72
CA VAL A 22 -43.44 -42.68 -26.93
C VAL A 22 -42.30 -41.65 -26.77
N GLU A 23 -41.29 -41.81 -27.62
CA GLU A 23 -40.40 -40.83 -28.32
C GLU A 23 -40.00 -39.50 -27.64
N GLY A 24 -38.72 -39.42 -27.24
CA GLY A 24 -38.00 -38.19 -26.92
C GLY A 24 -37.02 -37.82 -28.05
N SER A 25 -37.30 -36.70 -28.70
CA SER A 25 -36.56 -36.08 -29.81
C SER A 25 -35.17 -35.56 -29.40
N SER A 26 -34.18 -35.86 -30.23
CA SER A 26 -32.79 -35.39 -30.19
C SER A 26 -32.70 -33.88 -30.45
N ARG A 27 -31.96 -33.13 -29.62
CA ARG A 27 -31.46 -31.79 -29.94
C ARG A 27 -29.98 -31.62 -29.59
N PRO A 28 -29.26 -30.77 -30.32
CA PRO A 28 -27.82 -30.89 -30.56
C PRO A 28 -26.98 -30.12 -29.53
N THR A 29 -25.74 -30.55 -29.39
CA THR A 29 -24.62 -29.79 -28.82
C THR A 29 -24.53 -28.39 -29.46
N GLU A 30 -24.71 -27.35 -28.65
CA GLU A 30 -24.43 -25.96 -29.05
C GLU A 30 -22.95 -25.65 -28.77
N ASP A 31 -22.26 -25.26 -29.85
CA ASP A 31 -20.89 -24.73 -29.84
C ASP A 31 -20.81 -23.41 -29.05
N ILE A 32 -19.80 -23.33 -28.18
CA ILE A 32 -19.41 -22.10 -27.49
C ILE A 32 -18.76 -21.16 -28.53
N PRO A 33 -19.25 -19.93 -28.76
CA PRO A 33 -18.61 -19.04 -29.71
C PRO A 33 -17.29 -18.51 -29.14
N ALA A 34 -16.23 -18.63 -29.93
CA ALA A 34 -14.93 -18.04 -29.68
C ALA A 34 -15.04 -16.51 -29.46
N SER A 35 -14.31 -16.00 -28.48
CA SER A 35 -14.23 -14.58 -28.15
C SER A 35 -13.75 -13.75 -29.36
N PRO A 36 -14.24 -12.51 -29.58
CA PRO A 36 -13.86 -11.73 -30.75
C PRO A 36 -12.39 -11.30 -30.67
N LYS A 37 -11.63 -11.56 -31.72
CA LYS A 37 -10.33 -10.94 -31.96
C LYS A 37 -10.55 -9.45 -32.23
N LEU A 38 -9.97 -8.58 -31.40
CA LEU A 38 -9.99 -7.13 -31.58
C LEU A 38 -9.33 -6.75 -32.92
N SER A 39 -10.03 -5.98 -33.75
CA SER A 39 -9.57 -5.51 -35.06
C SER A 39 -8.66 -4.29 -34.95
N ALA A 40 -7.78 -4.12 -35.95
CA ALA A 40 -6.65 -3.19 -35.95
C ALA A 40 -6.99 -1.69 -36.16
N ASP A 41 -8.25 -1.26 -36.01
CA ASP A 41 -8.73 0.04 -36.48
C ASP A 41 -9.27 1.02 -35.41
N GLU A 42 -8.95 0.84 -34.14
CA GLU A 42 -9.15 1.89 -33.11
C GLU A 42 -8.03 2.96 -33.11
N ARG A 43 -7.42 3.23 -34.28
CA ARG A 43 -6.50 4.36 -34.45
C ARG A 43 -7.29 5.64 -34.72
N LYS A 44 -7.57 6.38 -33.65
CA LYS A 44 -7.56 7.86 -33.53
C LYS A 44 -8.65 8.32 -32.56
N ILE A 45 -8.32 8.29 -31.27
CA ILE A 45 -9.01 9.09 -30.25
C ILE A 45 -7.95 10.03 -29.64
N GLY A 46 -8.32 11.30 -29.47
CA GLY A 46 -7.43 12.43 -29.20
C GLY A 46 -6.37 12.17 -28.13
N ARG A 47 -5.15 12.67 -28.39
CA ARG A 47 -4.04 12.67 -27.43
C ARG A 47 -4.37 13.59 -26.26
N GLY A 48 -5.04 13.05 -25.24
CA GLY A 48 -4.83 13.50 -23.87
C GLY A 48 -3.37 13.27 -23.45
N PRO A 49 -2.92 13.82 -22.30
CA PRO A 49 -1.55 13.62 -21.83
C PRO A 49 -1.23 12.11 -21.82
N LYS A 50 -0.11 11.73 -22.46
CA LYS A 50 0.33 10.33 -22.51
C LYS A 50 0.48 9.83 -21.07
N LYS A 51 -0.34 8.85 -20.66
CA LYS A 51 -0.19 8.20 -19.37
C LYS A 51 1.19 7.55 -19.30
N SER A 52 1.99 7.88 -18.29
CA SER A 52 3.29 7.22 -18.04
C SER A 52 3.08 5.71 -17.92
N LYS A 53 3.97 4.95 -18.56
CA LYS A 53 3.95 3.49 -18.54
C LYS A 53 5.26 2.95 -17.96
N VAL A 54 5.19 1.78 -17.36
CA VAL A 54 6.34 1.06 -16.81
C VAL A 54 6.39 -0.30 -17.49
N LYS A 55 7.56 -0.65 -18.04
CA LYS A 55 7.87 -2.02 -18.45
C LYS A 55 7.97 -2.91 -17.21
N VAL A 56 7.21 -4.00 -17.21
CA VAL A 56 7.24 -5.01 -16.15
C VAL A 56 7.24 -6.38 -16.79
N GLU A 57 8.10 -7.26 -16.27
CA GLU A 57 8.09 -8.69 -16.57
C GLU A 57 7.01 -9.38 -15.75
N TYR A 58 6.21 -10.21 -16.42
CA TYR A 58 5.16 -11.00 -15.79
C TYR A 58 5.29 -12.46 -16.22
N THR A 59 5.16 -13.38 -15.27
CA THR A 59 5.12 -14.81 -15.55
C THR A 59 3.67 -15.27 -15.62
N GLU A 60 3.23 -15.73 -16.79
CA GLU A 60 1.89 -16.30 -16.98
C GLU A 60 1.74 -17.66 -16.28
N ASP A 61 0.50 -18.11 -16.13
CA ASP A 61 0.18 -19.40 -15.46
C ASP A 61 0.82 -20.62 -16.16
N GLY A 62 1.30 -20.44 -17.40
CA GLY A 62 2.09 -21.43 -18.17
C GLY A 62 3.61 -21.31 -18.04
N GLY A 63 4.13 -20.39 -17.22
CA GLY A 63 5.57 -20.16 -17.01
C GLY A 63 6.24 -19.27 -18.06
N GLU A 64 5.52 -18.79 -19.07
CA GLU A 64 6.03 -17.83 -20.05
C GLU A 64 6.22 -16.46 -19.42
N VAL A 65 7.38 -15.83 -19.65
CA VAL A 65 7.67 -14.46 -19.20
C VAL A 65 7.34 -13.50 -20.33
N VAL A 66 6.43 -12.57 -20.06
CA VAL A 66 5.99 -11.54 -21.02
C VAL A 66 6.35 -10.17 -20.48
N GLU A 67 6.90 -9.31 -21.35
CA GLU A 67 7.12 -7.90 -21.06
C GLU A 67 5.90 -7.07 -21.46
N LEU A 68 5.40 -6.23 -20.54
CA LEU A 68 4.24 -5.39 -20.77
C LEU A 68 4.49 -3.95 -20.35
N ASP A 69 4.14 -3.01 -21.23
CA ASP A 69 4.04 -1.59 -20.93
C ASP A 69 2.71 -1.27 -20.24
N ARG A 70 2.73 -1.14 -18.91
CA ARG A 70 1.51 -0.92 -18.09
C ARG A 70 1.46 0.48 -17.49
N GLY A 71 0.26 1.04 -17.45
CA GLY A 71 -0.01 2.26 -16.68
C GLY A 71 0.02 1.98 -15.18
N TYR A 72 0.18 3.03 -14.39
CA TYR A 72 0.13 2.96 -12.94
C TYR A 72 -0.54 4.20 -12.34
N LYS A 73 -0.99 4.05 -11.10
CA LYS A 73 -1.49 5.11 -10.24
C LYS A 73 -0.82 5.00 -8.88
N LEU A 74 -0.15 6.06 -8.47
CA LEU A 74 0.41 6.15 -7.14
C LEU A 74 -0.70 6.38 -6.11
N ASN A 75 -0.63 5.64 -5.01
CA ASN A 75 -1.53 5.86 -3.87
C ASN A 75 -0.90 6.69 -2.75
N CYS A 76 0.41 6.91 -2.81
CA CYS A 76 1.09 7.95 -2.02
C CYS A 76 0.52 9.31 -2.43
N ARG A 77 -0.03 10.04 -1.46
CA ARG A 77 -0.68 11.35 -1.65
C ARG A 77 -0.02 12.39 -0.73
N PRO A 78 1.18 12.88 -1.06
CA PRO A 78 1.89 13.86 -0.24
C PRO A 78 1.08 15.16 -0.07
N GLU A 79 0.41 15.63 -1.12
CA GLU A 79 -0.45 16.82 -1.06
C GLU A 79 -1.55 16.72 0.02
N ALA A 80 -2.20 15.55 0.15
CA ALA A 80 -3.22 15.34 1.17
C ALA A 80 -2.64 15.42 2.59
N LEU A 81 -1.45 14.86 2.79
CA LEU A 81 -0.72 15.01 4.05
C LEU A 81 -0.39 16.49 4.31
N ILE A 82 0.20 17.20 3.35
CA ILE A 82 0.58 18.62 3.51
C ILE A 82 -0.64 19.48 3.84
N ASN A 83 -1.75 19.27 3.16
CA ASN A 83 -3.01 19.98 3.42
C ASN A 83 -3.51 19.77 4.85
N LEU A 84 -3.45 18.53 5.36
CA LEU A 84 -3.76 18.25 6.76
C LEU A 84 -2.77 18.94 7.70
N LEU A 85 -1.47 18.83 7.43
CA LEU A 85 -0.42 19.42 8.27
C LEU A 85 -0.53 20.95 8.35
N ASN A 86 -0.93 21.62 7.27
CA ASN A 86 -1.18 23.06 7.25
C ASN A 86 -2.34 23.47 8.18
N SER A 87 -3.33 22.61 8.36
CA SER A 87 -4.39 22.81 9.37
C SER A 87 -3.85 22.56 10.77
N ILE A 88 -3.14 21.44 10.97
CA ILE A 88 -2.58 21.04 12.27
C ILE A 88 -1.59 22.06 12.83
N LYS A 89 -0.74 22.65 11.98
CA LYS A 89 0.28 23.65 12.36
C LYS A 89 -0.30 24.91 12.99
N LYS A 90 -1.61 25.17 12.84
CA LYS A 90 -2.30 26.29 13.48
C LYS A 90 -2.57 26.05 14.98
N ASN A 91 -2.37 24.82 15.47
CA ASN A 91 -2.57 24.44 16.86
C ASN A 91 -1.29 23.84 17.43
N GLU A 92 -0.63 24.56 18.34
CA GLU A 92 0.64 24.16 18.93
C GLU A 92 0.56 22.87 19.74
N ASN A 93 -0.58 22.59 20.40
CA ASN A 93 -0.76 21.35 21.17
C ASN A 93 -0.76 20.13 20.26
N LYS A 94 -1.37 20.23 19.08
CA LYS A 94 -1.30 19.14 18.08
C LYS A 94 0.10 18.95 17.52
N VAL A 95 0.81 20.04 17.25
CA VAL A 95 2.22 19.98 16.82
C VAL A 95 3.07 19.30 17.89
N LYS A 96 2.88 19.64 19.17
CA LYS A 96 3.54 19.01 20.30
C LYS A 96 3.20 17.52 20.38
N ALA A 97 1.92 17.16 20.26
CA ALA A 97 1.48 15.77 20.29
C ALA A 97 2.13 14.90 19.21
N ILE A 98 2.31 15.43 17.98
CA ILE A 98 3.01 14.74 16.89
C ILE A 98 4.50 14.56 17.21
N LYS A 99 5.13 15.58 17.78
CA LYS A 99 6.55 15.50 18.20
C LYS A 99 6.75 14.49 19.33
N GLU A 100 5.85 14.44 20.29
CA GLU A 100 5.90 13.52 21.44
C GLU A 100 5.87 12.04 21.02
N ILE A 101 5.13 11.69 19.96
CA ILE A 101 5.10 10.33 19.41
C ILE A 101 6.24 10.04 18.42
N GLY A 102 7.13 11.02 18.19
CA GLY A 102 8.31 10.91 17.33
C GLY A 102 8.03 11.05 15.83
N PHE A 103 6.86 11.55 15.41
CA PHE A 103 6.53 11.80 14.00
C PHE A 103 6.78 13.26 13.59
N GLY A 104 7.54 14.00 14.39
CA GLY A 104 7.80 15.44 14.21
C GLY A 104 8.47 15.79 12.88
N GLY A 105 9.30 14.91 12.31
CA GLY A 105 9.98 15.16 11.03
C GLY A 105 9.02 15.36 9.85
N LEU A 106 7.82 14.76 9.91
CA LEU A 106 6.80 14.91 8.87
C LEU A 106 6.20 16.31 8.79
N LEU A 107 6.27 17.09 9.88
CA LEU A 107 5.79 18.48 9.88
C LEU A 107 6.51 19.35 8.84
N SER A 108 7.66 18.90 8.34
CA SER A 108 8.51 19.64 7.43
C SER A 108 8.50 19.10 5.99
N VAL A 109 7.57 18.20 5.65
CA VAL A 109 7.38 17.71 4.27
C VAL A 109 6.94 18.88 3.37
N ARG A 110 7.61 19.05 2.22
CA ARG A 110 7.35 20.14 1.24
C ARG A 110 7.16 19.67 -0.20
N LEU A 111 7.23 18.37 -0.45
CA LEU A 111 7.00 17.76 -1.75
C LEU A 111 5.52 17.40 -1.87
N HIS A 112 4.78 18.05 -2.75
CA HIS A 112 3.34 17.85 -2.92
C HIS A 112 3.01 16.65 -3.79
N GLU A 113 3.92 16.31 -4.70
CA GLU A 113 3.74 15.20 -5.62
C GLU A 113 5.04 14.41 -5.81
N VAL A 114 4.89 13.21 -6.37
CA VAL A 114 6.02 12.39 -6.81
C VAL A 114 6.22 12.67 -8.30
N ASN A 115 7.45 12.93 -8.75
CA ASN A 115 7.66 13.27 -10.15
C ASN A 115 7.33 12.10 -11.09
N THR A 116 6.29 12.28 -11.89
CA THR A 116 5.73 11.23 -12.75
C THR A 116 6.65 10.78 -13.89
N ARG A 117 7.73 11.52 -14.19
CA ARG A 117 8.73 11.14 -15.20
C ARG A 117 9.77 10.17 -14.64
N LEU A 118 10.13 10.33 -13.36
CA LEU A 118 11.12 9.48 -12.69
C LEU A 118 10.53 8.15 -12.22
N VAL A 119 9.24 8.14 -11.85
CA VAL A 119 8.59 6.96 -11.27
C VAL A 119 8.71 5.68 -12.12
N PRO A 120 8.53 5.68 -13.46
CA PRO A 120 8.74 4.48 -14.25
C PRO A 120 10.14 3.88 -14.07
N TRP A 121 11.16 4.74 -14.03
CA TRP A 121 12.54 4.32 -13.81
C TRP A 121 12.72 3.74 -12.40
N LEU A 122 12.22 4.42 -11.36
CA LEU A 122 12.28 3.91 -9.97
C LEU A 122 11.61 2.55 -9.84
N LEU A 123 10.43 2.38 -10.41
CA LEU A 123 9.66 1.15 -10.34
C LEU A 123 10.25 0.02 -11.20
N GLN A 124 11.13 0.30 -12.16
CA GLN A 124 11.88 -0.72 -12.88
C GLN A 124 13.12 -1.15 -12.10
N HIS A 125 13.85 -0.19 -11.53
CA HIS A 125 15.19 -0.44 -10.97
C HIS A 125 15.19 -0.70 -9.45
N PHE A 126 14.03 -0.59 -8.80
CA PHE A 126 13.90 -0.95 -7.38
C PHE A 126 13.72 -2.46 -7.20
N ASN A 127 14.70 -3.13 -6.60
CA ASN A 127 14.54 -4.48 -6.09
C ASN A 127 13.71 -4.45 -4.80
N CYS A 128 12.45 -4.86 -4.90
CA CYS A 128 11.49 -4.81 -3.81
C CYS A 128 11.73 -5.84 -2.70
N VAL A 129 12.42 -6.95 -2.97
CA VAL A 129 12.73 -7.99 -1.99
C VAL A 129 13.99 -7.63 -1.20
N GLY A 130 15.02 -7.17 -1.90
CA GLY A 130 16.30 -6.78 -1.30
C GLY A 130 16.35 -5.33 -0.83
N HIS A 131 15.33 -4.51 -1.09
CA HIS A 131 15.33 -3.05 -0.86
C HIS A 131 16.58 -2.36 -1.46
N MET A 132 16.80 -2.55 -2.75
CA MET A 132 17.97 -1.99 -3.44
C MET A 132 17.54 -1.20 -4.67
N LEU A 133 18.11 -0.03 -4.90
CA LEU A 133 17.89 0.77 -6.10
C LEU A 133 19.11 0.66 -7.01
N GLN A 134 18.91 0.17 -8.23
CA GLN A 134 19.98 -0.05 -9.21
C GLN A 134 20.17 1.20 -10.08
N PHE A 135 21.40 1.67 -10.23
CA PHE A 135 21.81 2.79 -11.07
C PHE A 135 22.72 2.26 -12.18
N GLY A 136 22.23 2.27 -13.41
CA GLY A 136 22.90 1.62 -14.53
C GLY A 136 23.20 0.14 -14.26
N GLU A 137 24.27 -0.39 -14.85
CA GLU A 137 24.60 -1.82 -14.76
C GLU A 137 25.42 -2.21 -13.52
N THR A 138 26.12 -1.25 -12.89
CA THR A 138 27.16 -1.55 -11.89
C THR A 138 26.95 -0.89 -10.54
N GLN A 139 26.16 0.18 -10.46
CA GLN A 139 25.96 0.91 -9.21
C GLN A 139 24.68 0.43 -8.54
N ASN A 140 24.78 0.05 -7.28
CA ASN A 140 23.65 -0.43 -6.49
C ASN A 140 23.62 0.31 -5.17
N VAL A 141 22.47 0.92 -4.86
CA VAL A 141 22.23 1.60 -3.59
C VAL A 141 21.34 0.71 -2.75
N GLN A 142 21.93 0.05 -1.76
CA GLN A 142 21.19 -0.69 -0.75
C GLN A 142 20.46 0.28 0.18
N LEU A 143 19.16 0.06 0.38
CA LEU A 143 18.33 0.85 1.27
C LEU A 143 18.10 0.10 2.59
N TYR A 144 18.15 0.86 3.67
CA TYR A 144 17.91 0.37 5.02
C TYR A 144 16.89 1.25 5.74
N ASP A 145 16.46 0.80 6.91
CA ASP A 145 15.54 1.55 7.76
C ASP A 145 16.13 2.91 8.20
N TYR A 146 17.44 3.02 8.42
CA TYR A 146 18.07 4.32 8.71
C TYR A 146 17.93 5.34 7.57
N ASP A 147 17.86 4.90 6.31
CA ASP A 147 17.63 5.85 5.20
C ASP A 147 16.22 6.46 5.30
N VAL A 148 15.23 5.69 5.79
CA VAL A 148 13.88 6.21 6.07
C VAL A 148 13.91 7.20 7.23
N TYR A 149 14.74 6.94 8.25
CA TYR A 149 14.98 7.88 9.35
C TYR A 149 15.56 9.19 8.83
N ASP A 150 16.61 9.14 8.01
CA ASP A 150 17.25 10.33 7.44
C ASP A 150 16.28 11.16 6.58
N VAL A 151 15.38 10.48 5.86
CA VAL A 151 14.39 11.15 5.02
C VAL A 151 13.26 11.79 5.83
N PHE A 152 12.62 11.06 6.74
CA PHE A 152 11.37 11.47 7.37
C PHE A 152 11.45 11.78 8.87
N GLY A 153 12.56 11.43 9.54
CA GLY A 153 12.72 11.61 10.99
C GLY A 153 11.68 10.85 11.81
N LEU A 154 11.34 9.64 11.39
CA LEU A 154 10.39 8.75 12.10
C LEU A 154 11.08 8.03 13.27
N PRO A 155 10.34 7.42 14.21
CA PRO A 155 10.99 6.63 15.24
C PRO A 155 11.71 5.42 14.63
N TRP A 156 12.97 5.24 15.05
CA TRP A 156 13.87 4.20 14.60
C TRP A 156 14.46 3.47 15.80
N ASN A 157 14.09 2.21 15.95
CA ASN A 157 14.56 1.38 17.05
C ASN A 157 14.77 -0.05 16.55
N LYS A 158 16.03 -0.48 16.43
CA LYS A 158 16.37 -1.77 15.81
C LYS A 158 15.81 -2.98 16.56
N ASP A 159 15.50 -2.82 17.85
CA ASP A 159 15.14 -3.94 18.73
C ASP A 159 13.62 -4.16 18.84
N PHE A 160 12.80 -3.21 18.36
CA PHE A 160 11.36 -3.22 18.58
C PHE A 160 10.59 -3.01 17.27
N ASP A 161 10.22 -4.09 16.61
CA ASP A 161 9.38 -4.03 15.41
C ASP A 161 7.97 -3.49 15.71
N VAL A 162 7.34 -2.90 14.69
CA VAL A 162 5.93 -2.46 14.77
C VAL A 162 5.03 -3.66 15.03
N GLN A 163 4.24 -3.59 16.10
CA GLN A 163 3.34 -4.68 16.48
C GLN A 163 2.06 -4.63 15.65
N GLU A 164 2.04 -5.38 14.54
CA GLU A 164 0.83 -5.47 13.72
C GLU A 164 -0.31 -6.19 14.45
N THR A 165 -1.55 -5.71 14.23
CA THR A 165 -2.77 -6.37 14.65
C THR A 165 -2.86 -7.76 14.00
N PRO A 166 -3.04 -8.83 14.79
CA PRO A 166 -3.14 -10.18 14.25
C PRO A 166 -4.23 -10.31 13.17
N ARG A 167 -3.92 -11.05 12.10
CA ARG A 167 -4.90 -11.32 11.03
C ARG A 167 -6.06 -12.20 11.49
N LYS A 168 -5.77 -13.16 12.38
CA LYS A 168 -6.79 -14.04 12.96
C LYS A 168 -7.59 -13.21 13.96
N ARG A 169 -8.90 -13.11 13.72
CA ARG A 169 -9.84 -12.46 14.62
C ARG A 169 -10.50 -13.52 15.48
N VAL A 170 -10.39 -13.38 16.79
CA VAL A 170 -11.15 -14.19 17.74
C VAL A 170 -12.15 -13.26 18.39
N GLU A 171 -13.44 -13.55 18.23
CA GLU A 171 -14.49 -12.74 18.83
C GLU A 171 -14.32 -12.71 20.35
N GLY A 172 -14.42 -11.51 20.93
CA GLY A 172 -14.23 -11.27 22.36
C GLY A 172 -12.78 -11.23 22.83
N ASP A 173 -11.78 -11.36 21.94
CA ASP A 173 -10.38 -11.11 22.33
C ASP A 173 -10.06 -9.61 22.41
N ALA A 174 -8.94 -9.28 23.04
CA ALA A 174 -8.51 -7.90 23.23
C ALA A 174 -8.30 -7.14 21.89
N ASN A 175 -7.95 -7.83 20.80
CA ASN A 175 -7.78 -7.19 19.49
C ASN A 175 -9.14 -6.89 18.84
N HIS A 176 -10.10 -7.79 19.00
CA HIS A 176 -11.48 -7.62 18.56
C HIS A 176 -12.13 -6.44 19.27
N GLU A 177 -12.00 -6.34 20.60
CA GLU A 177 -12.51 -5.21 21.38
C GLU A 177 -11.83 -3.88 20.97
N MET A 178 -10.52 -3.88 20.76
CA MET A 178 -9.79 -2.70 20.25
C MET A 178 -10.34 -2.22 18.91
N ILE A 179 -10.55 -3.15 17.96
CA ILE A 179 -11.11 -2.82 16.64
C ILE A 179 -12.55 -2.30 16.77
N GLN A 180 -13.35 -2.88 17.67
CA GLN A 180 -14.71 -2.39 17.93
C GLN A 180 -14.72 -0.98 18.51
N ARG A 181 -13.90 -0.70 19.54
CA ARG A 181 -13.74 0.67 20.09
C ARG A 181 -13.32 1.67 19.01
N TRP A 182 -12.41 1.28 18.13
CA TRP A 182 -11.98 2.11 17.00
C TRP A 182 -13.16 2.39 16.05
N ASN A 183 -13.90 1.36 15.65
CA ASN A 183 -15.03 1.49 14.73
C ASN A 183 -16.17 2.33 15.31
N GLU A 184 -16.52 2.13 16.58
CA GLU A 184 -17.57 2.87 17.28
C GLU A 184 -17.27 4.37 17.33
N LYS A 185 -15.99 4.74 17.49
CA LYS A 185 -15.53 6.14 17.48
C LYS A 185 -15.85 6.88 16.19
N PHE A 186 -15.87 6.16 15.07
CA PHE A 186 -16.25 6.70 13.76
C PHE A 186 -17.69 6.33 13.36
N HIS A 187 -18.53 6.01 14.36
CA HIS A 187 -19.94 5.66 14.19
C HIS A 187 -20.18 4.53 13.17
N LYS A 188 -19.24 3.58 13.07
CA LYS A 188 -19.38 2.39 12.23
C LYS A 188 -20.16 1.34 12.99
N LYS A 189 -21.07 0.65 12.30
CA LYS A 189 -21.74 -0.52 12.88
C LYS A 189 -20.70 -1.64 13.08
N PRO A 190 -20.88 -2.54 14.06
CA PRO A 190 -19.95 -3.65 14.32
C PRO A 190 -19.68 -4.55 13.11
N THR A 191 -20.61 -4.59 12.15
CA THR A 191 -20.55 -5.35 10.90
C THR A 191 -20.06 -4.55 9.69
N VAL A 192 -19.71 -3.27 9.85
CA VAL A 192 -19.38 -2.34 8.76
C VAL A 192 -17.87 -2.26 8.52
N GLN A 193 -17.52 -1.89 7.27
CA GLN A 193 -16.17 -1.55 6.83
C GLN A 193 -15.45 -0.62 7.80
N ALA A 194 -14.14 -0.82 7.96
CA ALA A 194 -13.26 0.06 8.71
C ALA A 194 -13.47 1.54 8.29
N PRO A 195 -13.19 2.51 9.18
CA PRO A 195 -13.30 3.93 8.83
C PRO A 195 -12.49 4.25 7.58
N THR A 196 -12.89 5.31 6.88
CA THR A 196 -12.19 5.80 5.69
C THR A 196 -11.11 6.81 6.07
N LEU A 197 -10.16 7.04 5.17
CA LEU A 197 -9.16 8.10 5.36
C LEU A 197 -9.80 9.49 5.43
N THR A 198 -10.92 9.73 4.74
CA THR A 198 -11.64 11.01 4.79
C THR A 198 -12.25 11.25 6.17
N GLU A 199 -12.84 10.23 6.80
CA GLU A 199 -13.39 10.34 8.15
C GLU A 199 -12.29 10.61 9.18
N LEU A 200 -11.14 9.95 9.02
CA LEU A 200 -9.98 10.18 9.87
C LEU A 200 -9.40 11.60 9.69
N GLU A 201 -9.37 12.11 8.46
CA GLU A 201 -8.96 13.48 8.17
C GLU A 201 -9.87 14.51 8.84
N SER A 202 -11.19 14.30 8.77
CA SER A 202 -12.18 15.16 9.44
C SER A 202 -11.98 15.17 10.95
N PHE A 203 -11.76 14.00 11.56
CA PHE A 203 -11.44 13.89 12.98
C PHE A 203 -10.16 14.64 13.34
N LEU A 204 -9.09 14.51 12.56
CA LEU A 204 -7.81 15.19 12.78
C LEU A 204 -7.89 16.73 12.64
N LYS A 205 -8.98 17.26 12.05
CA LYS A 205 -9.26 18.70 11.96
C LYS A 205 -10.09 19.27 13.11
N THR A 206 -10.64 18.42 13.99
CA THR A 206 -11.35 18.86 15.24
C THR A 206 -10.38 19.44 16.27
N ASP A 207 -10.81 19.88 17.44
CA ASP A 207 -9.90 20.39 18.50
C ASP A 207 -9.19 19.30 19.32
N GLU A 208 -9.45 18.02 19.04
CA GLU A 208 -8.81 16.88 19.73
C GLU A 208 -7.28 16.88 19.48
N CYS A 209 -6.50 16.75 20.56
CA CYS A 209 -5.04 16.79 20.53
C CYS A 209 -4.37 15.78 21.46
N GLY A 210 -5.16 14.98 22.17
CA GLY A 210 -4.70 13.95 23.08
C GLY A 210 -4.39 12.63 22.38
N ASP A 211 -4.66 11.58 23.12
CA ASP A 211 -4.24 10.22 22.80
C ASP A 211 -4.92 9.67 21.55
N ASP A 212 -6.19 10.01 21.33
CA ASP A 212 -6.92 9.62 20.12
C ASP A 212 -6.43 10.35 18.87
N PHE A 213 -6.08 11.63 19.01
CA PHE A 213 -5.46 12.39 17.94
C PHE A 213 -4.13 11.73 17.52
N LYS A 214 -3.29 11.34 18.48
CA LYS A 214 -2.00 10.67 18.21
C LYS A 214 -2.19 9.35 17.45
N ARG A 215 -3.13 8.51 17.90
CA ARG A 215 -3.48 7.24 17.21
C ARG A 215 -3.98 7.49 15.79
N ALA A 216 -4.95 8.39 15.64
CA ALA A 216 -5.51 8.77 14.35
C ALA A 216 -4.47 9.35 13.40
N PHE A 217 -3.53 10.14 13.91
CA PHE A 217 -2.50 10.78 13.08
C PHE A 217 -1.58 9.73 12.45
N VAL A 218 -1.08 8.78 13.24
CA VAL A 218 -0.22 7.69 12.73
C VAL A 218 -0.96 6.85 11.69
N VAL A 219 -2.20 6.44 11.99
CA VAL A 219 -3.04 5.65 11.07
C VAL A 219 -3.30 6.41 9.75
N TYR A 220 -3.58 7.71 9.82
CA TYR A 220 -3.83 8.54 8.64
C TYR A 220 -2.59 8.68 7.77
N VAL A 221 -1.46 9.05 8.38
CA VAL A 221 -0.18 9.26 7.68
C VAL A 221 0.26 7.98 6.97
N LEU A 222 0.13 6.81 7.61
CA LEU A 222 0.43 5.54 6.97
C LEU A 222 -0.50 5.28 5.78
N GLY A 223 -1.81 5.45 5.95
CA GLY A 223 -2.77 5.17 4.89
C GLY A 223 -2.74 6.17 3.71
N VAL A 224 -2.24 7.39 3.91
CA VAL A 224 -2.20 8.43 2.88
C VAL A 224 -0.83 8.57 2.21
N PHE A 225 0.26 8.32 2.94
CA PHE A 225 1.60 8.76 2.54
C PHE A 225 2.68 7.70 2.73
N LEU A 226 2.87 7.18 3.94
CA LEU A 226 4.02 6.34 4.28
C LEU A 226 3.87 4.87 3.88
N ALA A 227 2.67 4.30 4.02
CA ALA A 227 2.38 2.91 3.68
C ALA A 227 1.00 2.76 2.99
N PRO A 228 0.66 3.61 2.01
CA PRO A 228 -0.65 3.58 1.39
C PRO A 228 -0.87 2.23 0.69
N THR A 229 -2.05 1.66 0.87
CA THR A 229 -2.42 0.40 0.21
C THR A 229 -3.30 0.68 -1.01
N SER A 230 -3.60 -0.35 -1.82
CA SER A 230 -4.55 -0.25 -2.93
C SER A 230 -6.00 0.01 -2.49
N ASN A 231 -6.30 -0.20 -1.20
CA ASN A 231 -7.60 -0.02 -0.58
C ASN A 231 -7.76 1.40 0.01
N ARG A 232 -8.97 1.96 -0.06
CA ARG A 232 -9.31 3.27 0.53
C ARG A 232 -9.75 3.17 2.00
N LEU A 233 -10.03 1.95 2.48
CA LEU A 233 -10.27 1.66 3.89
C LEU A 233 -8.96 1.72 4.68
N LEU A 234 -9.06 2.08 5.96
CA LEU A 234 -7.91 2.07 6.85
C LEU A 234 -7.33 0.67 7.01
N ASP A 235 -6.00 0.59 7.02
CA ASP A 235 -5.31 -0.66 7.32
C ASP A 235 -5.36 -0.91 8.83
N ILE A 236 -6.25 -1.81 9.23
CA ILE A 236 -6.43 -2.20 10.63
C ILE A 236 -5.19 -2.89 11.24
N LYS A 237 -4.21 -3.29 10.42
CA LYS A 237 -2.98 -3.93 10.89
C LYS A 237 -2.17 -3.01 11.81
N VAL A 238 -2.34 -1.70 11.74
CA VAL A 238 -1.57 -0.80 12.61
C VAL A 238 -2.25 -0.52 13.96
N LEU A 239 -3.51 -0.92 14.15
CA LEU A 239 -4.26 -0.54 15.35
C LEU A 239 -3.60 -1.02 16.64
N LYS A 240 -3.04 -2.24 16.65
CA LYS A 240 -2.32 -2.76 17.81
C LYS A 240 -1.07 -1.93 18.14
N ALA A 241 -0.34 -1.48 17.12
CA ALA A 241 0.87 -0.68 17.28
C ALA A 241 0.61 0.71 17.87
N VAL A 242 -0.61 1.24 17.71
CA VAL A 242 -0.99 2.56 18.24
C VAL A 242 -1.85 2.46 19.50
N GLU A 243 -2.26 1.26 19.92
CA GLU A 243 -3.17 1.09 21.07
C GLU A 243 -2.60 1.69 22.36
N ASP A 244 -1.32 1.47 22.64
CA ASP A 244 -0.59 2.19 23.70
C ASP A 244 0.28 3.29 23.08
N VAL A 245 -0.17 4.54 23.21
CA VAL A 245 0.52 5.73 22.67
C VAL A 245 1.95 5.85 23.18
N SER A 246 2.23 5.40 24.41
CA SER A 246 3.58 5.45 24.99
C SER A 246 4.58 4.51 24.28
N GLN A 247 4.08 3.52 23.53
CA GLN A 247 4.91 2.59 22.75
C GLN A 247 5.11 3.03 21.31
N ILE A 248 4.36 4.01 20.81
CA ILE A 248 4.48 4.47 19.41
C ILE A 248 5.93 4.90 19.13
N VAL A 249 6.51 5.74 19.98
CA VAL A 249 7.88 6.26 19.80
C VAL A 249 8.97 5.18 19.93
N LYS A 250 8.66 4.02 20.52
CA LYS A 250 9.63 2.95 20.77
C LYS A 250 9.74 1.97 19.61
N GLN A 251 8.79 1.96 18.67
CA GLN A 251 8.71 0.99 17.58
C GLN A 251 9.49 1.44 16.34
N ASN A 252 9.94 0.48 15.53
CA ASN A 252 10.66 0.71 14.28
C ASN A 252 9.73 1.04 13.11
N TRP A 253 9.20 2.26 13.10
CA TRP A 253 8.38 2.73 11.98
C TRP A 253 9.17 2.82 10.68
N CYS A 254 10.47 3.10 10.76
CA CYS A 254 11.35 3.17 9.60
C CYS A 254 11.41 1.83 8.83
N LYS A 255 11.65 0.73 9.54
CA LYS A 255 11.63 -0.63 8.97
C LYS A 255 10.23 -1.00 8.45
N TYR A 256 9.19 -0.62 9.17
CA TYR A 256 7.81 -0.85 8.72
C TYR A 256 7.53 -0.18 7.37
N VAL A 257 7.86 1.11 7.23
CA VAL A 257 7.66 1.87 5.99
C VAL A 257 8.43 1.26 4.82
N LEU A 258 9.70 0.91 5.03
CA LEU A 258 10.53 0.30 3.99
C LEU A 258 9.95 -1.05 3.53
N ASN A 259 9.57 -1.90 4.48
CA ASN A 259 8.94 -3.20 4.16
C ASN A 259 7.62 -3.03 3.41
N GLN A 260 6.76 -2.09 3.83
CA GLN A 260 5.48 -1.85 3.15
C GLN A 260 5.68 -1.33 1.72
N LEU A 261 6.73 -0.53 1.46
CA LEU A 261 7.11 -0.15 0.10
C LEU A 261 7.50 -1.37 -0.74
N GLY A 262 8.38 -2.24 -0.22
CA GLY A 262 8.76 -3.50 -0.88
C GLY A 262 7.54 -4.35 -1.23
N PHE A 263 6.70 -4.68 -0.23
CA PHE A 263 5.49 -5.48 -0.43
C PHE A 263 4.48 -4.85 -1.40
N ALA A 264 4.38 -3.52 -1.42
CA ALA A 264 3.47 -2.83 -2.32
C ALA A 264 3.93 -2.90 -3.78
N VAL A 265 5.23 -2.71 -4.04
CA VAL A 265 5.81 -2.82 -5.39
C VAL A 265 5.77 -4.26 -5.87
N GLU A 266 6.10 -5.23 -5.01
CA GLU A 266 6.00 -6.66 -5.31
C GLU A 266 4.57 -7.05 -5.72
N ARG A 267 3.57 -6.68 -4.91
CA ARG A 267 2.15 -6.96 -5.20
C ARG A 267 1.67 -6.29 -6.48
N TRP A 268 2.15 -5.08 -6.76
CA TRP A 268 1.86 -4.40 -8.02
C TRP A 268 2.46 -5.18 -9.19
N ARG A 269 3.74 -5.56 -9.15
CA ARG A 269 4.37 -6.36 -10.22
C ARG A 269 3.66 -7.69 -10.47
N ALA A 270 3.29 -8.40 -9.40
CA ALA A 270 2.65 -9.72 -9.46
C ALA A 270 1.25 -9.75 -10.09
N SER A 271 0.59 -8.60 -10.33
CA SER A 271 -0.75 -8.58 -10.93
C SER A 271 -0.91 -7.46 -11.94
N VAL A 272 -1.09 -7.83 -13.21
CA VAL A 272 -1.35 -6.88 -14.33
C VAL A 272 -2.67 -6.10 -14.12
N LYS A 273 -3.64 -6.70 -13.40
CA LYS A 273 -4.92 -6.05 -13.08
C LYS A 273 -4.79 -4.96 -12.00
N ASN A 274 -3.71 -4.96 -11.23
CA ASN A 274 -3.49 -3.95 -10.19
C ASN A 274 -2.75 -2.75 -10.78
N ASP A 275 -3.48 -1.68 -11.11
CA ASP A 275 -2.91 -0.42 -11.58
C ASP A 275 -2.37 0.45 -10.43
N LYS A 276 -2.62 0.08 -9.16
CA LYS A 276 -2.26 0.90 -8.00
C LYS A 276 -0.93 0.47 -7.39
N VAL A 277 -0.01 1.43 -7.31
CA VAL A 277 1.27 1.29 -6.60
C VAL A 277 1.09 1.90 -5.21
N GLY A 278 1.15 1.05 -4.20
CA GLY A 278 1.17 1.47 -2.80
C GLY A 278 2.58 1.81 -2.30
N GLY A 279 2.72 1.97 -0.99
CA GLY A 279 3.99 2.34 -0.36
C GLY A 279 4.40 3.80 -0.63
N CYS A 280 5.44 4.25 0.07
CA CYS A 280 5.96 5.61 -0.07
C CYS A 280 6.91 5.72 -1.27
N VAL A 281 6.39 5.88 -2.50
CA VAL A 281 7.25 6.05 -3.68
C VAL A 281 8.07 7.35 -3.62
N LEU A 282 7.58 8.39 -2.91
CA LEU A 282 8.33 9.62 -2.66
C LEU A 282 9.67 9.35 -1.95
N PHE A 283 9.74 8.33 -1.09
CA PHE A 283 11.00 7.92 -0.47
C PHE A 283 12.06 7.55 -1.52
N LEU A 284 11.68 6.76 -2.54
CA LEU A 284 12.60 6.38 -3.62
C LEU A 284 13.06 7.58 -4.45
N GLU A 285 12.17 8.56 -4.68
CA GLU A 285 12.53 9.80 -5.37
C GLU A 285 13.56 10.62 -4.57
N ILE A 286 13.34 10.80 -3.27
CA ILE A 286 14.30 11.52 -2.41
C ILE A 286 15.65 10.80 -2.38
N ILE A 287 15.63 9.47 -2.26
CA ILE A 287 16.86 8.66 -2.29
C ILE A 287 17.56 8.79 -3.65
N TYR A 288 16.83 8.77 -4.75
CA TYR A 288 17.39 8.97 -6.07
C TYR A 288 18.08 10.33 -6.17
N LEU A 289 17.41 11.41 -5.79
CA LEU A 289 17.95 12.77 -5.82
C LEU A 289 19.18 12.92 -4.90
N GLN A 290 19.21 12.18 -3.79
CA GLN A 290 20.30 12.21 -2.82
C GLN A 290 21.53 11.42 -3.26
N ARG A 291 21.32 10.25 -3.85
CA ARG A 291 22.35 9.24 -4.10
C ARG A 291 22.77 9.19 -5.57
N SER A 292 22.01 9.79 -6.49
CA SER A 292 22.49 9.98 -7.86
C SER A 292 23.73 10.86 -7.80
N LEU A 293 24.85 10.34 -8.33
CA LEU A 293 26.18 10.98 -8.27
C LEU A 293 26.26 12.27 -9.10
N PHE A 294 25.13 12.86 -9.47
CA PHE A 294 25.09 14.06 -10.26
C PHE A 294 25.69 15.23 -9.47
N ARG A 295 26.95 15.52 -9.82
CA ARG A 295 27.73 16.74 -9.53
C ARG A 295 28.34 16.90 -8.13
N GLY A 296 28.43 15.84 -7.32
CA GLY A 296 29.11 15.95 -6.02
C GLY A 296 28.47 16.96 -5.06
N VAL A 297 27.19 17.26 -5.26
CA VAL A 297 26.41 18.11 -4.35
C VAL A 297 26.02 17.25 -3.16
N VAL A 298 26.70 17.43 -2.04
CA VAL A 298 26.33 16.83 -0.75
C VAL A 298 25.33 17.77 -0.09
N PRO A 299 24.05 17.40 0.06
CA PRO A 299 23.11 18.26 0.75
C PRO A 299 23.47 18.38 2.24
N PRO A 300 23.12 19.52 2.87
CA PRO A 300 23.39 19.78 4.28
C PRO A 300 22.96 18.63 5.20
N LYS A 301 23.85 18.18 6.09
CA LYS A 301 23.56 17.07 7.02
C LYS A 301 22.67 17.45 8.21
N GLU A 302 22.24 18.72 8.30
CA GLU A 302 21.64 19.31 9.50
C GLU A 302 20.11 19.21 9.53
N ILE A 303 19.46 18.86 8.41
CA ILE A 303 17.99 18.75 8.29
C ILE A 303 17.58 17.43 7.62
N SER A 304 16.37 16.93 7.87
CA SER A 304 15.86 15.69 7.25
C SER A 304 15.83 15.82 5.72
N LEU A 305 16.10 14.74 4.97
CA LEU A 305 16.22 14.83 3.51
C LEU A 305 14.95 15.31 2.81
N VAL A 306 13.76 15.00 3.33
CA VAL A 306 12.50 15.53 2.79
C VAL A 306 12.42 17.07 2.83
N GLN A 307 13.18 17.70 3.75
CA GLN A 307 13.24 19.15 3.86
C GLN A 307 14.18 19.79 2.84
N HIS A 308 15.04 19.03 2.17
CA HIS A 308 16.00 19.61 1.21
C HIS A 308 15.38 19.99 -0.12
N TRP A 309 14.21 19.44 -0.41
CA TRP A 309 13.59 19.49 -1.73
C TRP A 309 12.21 20.12 -1.67
N ASN A 310 11.85 20.82 -2.73
CA ASN A 310 10.50 21.23 -3.08
C ASN A 310 10.21 20.84 -4.54
N ASP A 311 8.96 20.93 -4.98
CA ASP A 311 8.54 20.43 -6.29
C ASP A 311 9.29 21.13 -7.46
N GLU A 312 9.62 22.42 -7.32
CA GLU A 312 10.37 23.19 -8.31
C GLU A 312 11.81 22.68 -8.44
N GLN A 313 12.52 22.54 -7.31
CA GLN A 313 13.89 22.03 -7.27
C GLN A 313 14.01 20.61 -7.83
N VAL A 314 13.03 19.75 -7.50
CA VAL A 314 12.94 18.40 -8.06
C VAL A 314 12.73 18.45 -9.57
N THR A 315 11.80 19.28 -10.04
CA THR A 315 11.53 19.43 -11.47
C THR A 315 12.75 19.92 -12.24
N GLU A 316 13.43 20.97 -11.76
CA GLU A 316 14.65 21.50 -12.38
C GLU A 316 15.76 20.44 -12.45
N ARG A 317 15.97 19.70 -11.36
CA ARG A 317 16.96 18.62 -11.31
C ARG A 317 16.62 17.54 -12.35
N LEU A 318 15.38 17.09 -12.40
CA LEU A 318 14.98 15.99 -13.27
C LEU A 318 14.93 16.35 -14.76
N VAL A 319 14.71 17.62 -15.12
CA VAL A 319 14.88 18.09 -16.52
C VAL A 319 16.32 17.88 -16.99
N SER A 320 17.30 18.11 -16.11
CA SER A 320 18.71 17.85 -16.45
C SER A 320 18.95 16.35 -16.63
N GLU A 321 18.49 15.53 -15.69
CA GLU A 321 18.66 14.06 -15.71
C GLU A 321 17.99 13.43 -16.95
N GLU A 322 16.81 13.91 -17.36
CA GLU A 322 16.08 13.39 -18.54
C GLU A 322 16.87 13.58 -19.84
N ASN A 323 17.62 14.68 -19.96
CA ASN A 323 18.46 14.92 -21.13
C ASN A 323 19.67 13.98 -21.22
N MET A 324 20.09 13.38 -20.11
CA MET A 324 21.30 12.55 -20.01
C MET A 324 20.98 11.06 -19.81
N GLY A 325 19.75 10.75 -19.44
CA GLY A 325 19.31 9.42 -19.02
C GLY A 325 19.34 9.31 -17.49
N PHE A 326 18.26 8.77 -16.91
CA PHE A 326 18.23 8.47 -15.48
C PHE A 326 19.16 7.28 -15.18
N GLY A 327 19.98 7.41 -14.13
CA GLY A 327 20.81 6.33 -13.62
C GLY A 327 22.28 6.57 -13.85
#